data_AF-A0A8T3T9C7-F1
#
_entry.id   AF-A0A8T3T9C7-F1
#
_cell.length_a   1.000
_cell.length_b   1.000
_cell.length_c   1.000
_cell.angle_alpha   90.00
_cell.angle_beta   90.00
_cell.angle_gamma   90.00
#
_symmetry.space_group_name_H-M   'P 1'
#
loop_
_entity.id
_entity.type
_entity.pdbx_description
1 polymer ?
#
loop_
_entity_poly.entity_id
_entity_poly.type
_entity_poly.pdbx_seq_one_letter_code
_entity_poly.pdbx_strand_id
1 'polypeptide(L)'
;MDDLYRDEILEHYRRPHNFGTLPSPDAMHEGSNPLCGDRITMMLGIGPAGTVDEVAFTGRGCAISQASASILTDGIKGKRLE
;
A
#
# COMPACT_ATOMS: atom_id res chain seq x y z
N MET A 1 -24.52 5.81 2.20
CA MET A 1 -23.26 6.17 1.51
C MET A 1 -22.08 5.81 2.41
N ASP A 2 -22.15 6.15 3.70
CA ASP A 2 -21.13 5.78 4.71
C ASP A 2 -20.88 4.27 4.86
N ASP A 3 -21.91 3.43 4.71
CA ASP A 3 -21.75 1.99 4.90
C ASP A 3 -20.87 1.33 3.83
N LEU A 4 -20.97 1.77 2.57
CA LEU A 4 -20.17 1.21 1.47
C LEU A 4 -18.67 1.51 1.66
N TYR A 5 -18.33 2.75 2.02
CA TYR A 5 -16.95 3.15 2.31
C TYR A 5 -16.39 2.41 3.52
N ARG A 6 -17.23 2.15 4.53
CA ARG A 6 -16.84 1.40 5.71
C ARG A 6 -16.53 -0.06 5.36
N ASP A 7 -17.36 -0.68 4.53
CA ASP A 7 -17.18 -2.06 4.12
C ASP A 7 -15.91 -2.25 3.27
N GLU A 8 -15.64 -1.32 2.36
CA GLU A 8 -14.42 -1.31 1.53
C GLU A 8 -13.16 -1.20 2.42
N ILE A 9 -13.12 -0.25 3.36
CA ILE A 9 -12.01 -0.11 4.31
C ILE A 9 -11.82 -1.39 5.13
N LEU A 10 -12.91 -2.00 5.60
CA LEU A 10 -12.85 -3.23 6.38
C LEU A 10 -12.37 -4.43 5.55
N GLU A 11 -12.72 -4.49 4.27
CA GLU A 11 -12.23 -5.52 3.34
C GLU A 11 -10.73 -5.40 3.16
N HIS A 12 -10.23 -4.22 2.81
CA HIS A 12 -8.80 -3.95 2.64
C HIS A 12 -7.99 -4.15 3.93
N TYR A 13 -8.59 -3.94 5.10
CA TYR A 13 -7.95 -4.29 6.36
C TYR A 13 -7.87 -5.80 6.59
N ARG A 14 -8.95 -6.55 6.30
CA ARG A 14 -9.01 -8.01 6.54
C ARG A 14 -8.21 -8.81 5.51
N ARG A 15 -8.18 -8.33 4.27
CA ARG A 15 -7.54 -8.97 3.12
C ARG A 15 -6.79 -7.90 2.32
N PRO A 16 -5.69 -7.37 2.87
CA PRO A 16 -4.91 -6.35 2.18
C PRO A 16 -4.36 -6.92 0.87
N HIS A 17 -4.68 -6.25 -0.22
CA HIS A 17 -4.07 -6.49 -1.52
C HIS A 17 -2.61 -6.08 -1.49
N ASN A 18 -1.77 -6.75 -2.29
CA ASN A 18 -0.34 -6.41 -2.40
C ASN A 18 0.44 -6.46 -1.07
N PHE A 19 -0.09 -7.12 -0.03
CA PHE A 19 0.64 -7.32 1.21
C PHE A 19 1.71 -8.40 1.04
N GLY A 20 2.96 -8.04 1.30
CA GLY A 20 4.12 -8.89 1.09
C GLY A 20 5.34 -8.09 0.67
N THR A 21 6.41 -8.81 0.32
CA THR A 21 7.68 -8.22 -0.09
C THR A 21 7.90 -8.37 -1.58
N LEU A 22 8.47 -7.33 -2.21
CA LEU A 22 9.08 -7.47 -3.53
C LEU A 22 10.53 -7.95 -3.37
N PRO A 23 10.98 -9.00 -4.08
CA PRO A 23 12.35 -9.50 -3.95
C PRO A 23 13.43 -8.52 -4.43
N SER A 24 13.11 -7.66 -5.38
CA SER A 24 14.06 -6.72 -5.99
C SER A 24 13.36 -5.41 -6.39
N PRO A 25 12.95 -4.58 -5.42
CA PRO A 25 12.30 -3.32 -5.72
C PRO A 25 13.32 -2.27 -6.19
N ASP A 26 12.91 -1.43 -7.13
CA ASP A 26 13.69 -0.26 -7.56
C ASP A 26 13.66 0.86 -6.51
N ALA A 27 12.57 0.98 -5.76
CA ALA A 27 12.42 1.90 -4.66
C ALA A 27 11.78 1.23 -3.44
N MET A 28 12.32 1.52 -2.25
CA MET A 28 11.75 1.08 -0.97
C MET A 28 11.78 2.22 0.03
N HIS A 29 10.67 2.43 0.73
CA HIS A 29 10.58 3.44 1.78
C HIS A 29 9.74 2.93 2.96
N GLU A 30 10.20 3.22 4.18
CA GLU A 30 9.45 2.96 5.41
C GLU A 30 8.91 4.26 5.98
N GLY A 31 7.58 4.33 6.10
CA GLY A 31 6.87 5.40 6.79
C GLY A 31 6.45 4.95 8.20
N SER A 32 6.39 5.88 9.14
CA SER A 32 5.85 5.61 10.47
C SER A 32 4.95 6.73 10.97
N ASN A 33 3.87 6.35 11.66
CA ASN A 33 2.96 7.27 12.35
C ASN A 33 3.06 7.02 13.87
N PRO A 34 3.83 7.83 14.61
CA PRO A 34 4.10 7.60 16.03
C PRO A 34 2.87 7.77 16.93
N LEU A 35 1.83 8.49 16.48
CA LEU A 35 0.60 8.67 17.25
C LEU A 35 -0.18 7.36 17.42
N CYS A 36 -0.18 6.52 16.38
CA CYS A 36 -0.85 5.22 16.38
C CYS A 36 0.14 4.04 16.54
N GLY A 37 1.44 4.30 16.41
CA GLY A 37 2.49 3.28 16.40
C GLY A 37 2.59 2.51 15.09
N ASP A 38 2.05 3.07 14.00
CA ASP A 38 2.05 2.44 12.68
C ASP A 38 3.45 2.51 12.07
N ARG A 39 3.84 1.46 11.34
CA ARG A 39 5.06 1.36 10.57
C ARG A 39 4.77 0.52 9.32
N ILE A 40 4.84 1.16 8.16
CA ILE A 40 4.52 0.56 6.86
C ILE A 40 5.72 0.75 5.94
N THR A 41 6.15 -0.33 5.30
CA THR A 41 7.20 -0.31 4.27
C THR A 41 6.57 -0.55 2.92
N MET A 42 6.74 0.40 1.99
CA MET A 42 6.30 0.29 0.61
C MET A 42 7.48 0.02 -0.32
N MET A 43 7.24 -0.82 -1.30
CA MET A 43 8.20 -1.27 -2.30
C MET A 43 7.58 -1.10 -3.69
N LEU A 44 8.34 -0.53 -4.62
CA LEU A 44 7.93 -0.28 -6.00
C LEU A 44 8.92 -0.92 -6.98
N GLY A 45 8.41 -1.60 -7.99
CA GLY A 45 9.12 -1.95 -9.21
C GLY A 45 8.71 -0.99 -10.32
N ILE A 46 9.67 -0.31 -10.93
CA ILE A 46 9.46 0.76 -11.89
C ILE A 46 9.91 0.28 -13.27
N GLY A 47 8.95 0.22 -14.19
CA GLY A 47 9.18 -0.15 -15.57
C GLY A 47 10.00 0.89 -16.35
N PRO A 48 10.57 0.52 -17.51
CA PRO A 48 11.41 1.41 -18.32
C PRO A 48 10.72 2.71 -18.79
N ALA A 49 9.39 2.71 -18.84
CA ALA A 49 8.57 3.87 -19.19
C ALA A 49 8.19 4.76 -17.99
N GLY A 50 8.79 4.51 -16.82
CA GLY A 50 8.46 5.19 -15.56
C GLY A 50 7.12 4.79 -14.98
N THR A 51 6.64 3.57 -15.25
CA THR A 51 5.38 3.03 -14.71
C THR A 51 5.61 2.18 -13.47
N VAL A 52 4.68 2.18 -12.53
CA VAL A 52 4.71 1.29 -11.37
C VAL A 52 4.20 -0.09 -11.81
N ASP A 53 5.09 -0.96 -12.24
CA ASP A 53 4.74 -2.29 -12.76
C ASP A 53 4.44 -3.26 -11.61
N GLU A 54 5.21 -3.13 -10.53
CA GLU A 54 5.05 -3.91 -9.30
C GLU A 54 4.94 -2.99 -8.08
N VAL A 55 4.10 -3.38 -7.13
CA VAL A 55 3.99 -2.71 -5.84
C VAL A 55 3.64 -3.74 -4.78
N ALA A 56 4.34 -3.67 -3.65
CA ALA A 56 3.98 -4.42 -2.46
C ALA A 56 4.24 -3.58 -1.20
N PHE A 57 3.60 -3.98 -0.11
CA PHE A 57 3.87 -3.38 1.19
C PHE A 57 3.87 -4.40 2.32
N THR A 58 4.62 -4.08 3.37
CA THR A 58 4.59 -4.82 4.64
C THR A 58 4.47 -3.85 5.81
N GLY A 59 4.33 -4.40 7.01
CA GLY A 59 4.38 -3.63 8.24
C GLY A 59 3.16 -3.84 9.11
N ARG A 60 3.09 -3.06 10.18
CA ARG A 60 2.01 -3.09 11.16
C ARG A 60 1.40 -1.70 11.30
N GLY A 61 0.10 -1.66 11.52
CA GLY A 61 -0.58 -0.39 11.77
C GLY A 61 -2.02 -0.64 12.18
N CYS A 62 -2.69 0.43 12.59
CA CYS A 62 -4.12 0.43 12.82
C CYS A 62 -4.88 0.04 11.55
N ALA A 63 -6.17 -0.32 11.70
CA ALA A 63 -6.99 -0.77 10.58
C ALA A 63 -7.04 0.24 9.43
N ILE A 64 -7.08 1.53 9.75
CA ILE A 64 -7.06 2.61 8.76
C ILE A 64 -5.73 2.64 8.01
N SER A 65 -4.60 2.57 8.70
CA SER A 65 -3.28 2.60 8.05
C SER A 65 -3.07 1.42 7.10
N GLN A 66 -3.48 0.21 7.53
CA GLN A 66 -3.39 -1.00 6.70
C GLN A 66 -4.32 -0.93 5.47
N ALA A 67 -5.58 -0.53 5.68
CA ALA A 67 -6.53 -0.37 4.58
C ALA A 67 -6.07 0.70 3.59
N SER A 68 -5.61 1.86 4.08
CA SER A 68 -5.09 2.94 3.23
C SER A 68 -3.88 2.50 2.41
N ALA A 69 -2.95 1.73 2.99
CA ALA A 69 -1.82 1.20 2.25
C ALA A 69 -2.28 0.26 1.12
N SER A 70 -3.23 -0.63 1.40
CA SER A 70 -3.79 -1.53 0.39
C SER A 70 -4.56 -0.81 -0.73
N ILE A 71 -5.38 0.18 -0.39
CA ILE A 71 -6.10 0.99 -1.38
C ILE A 71 -5.11 1.80 -2.24
N LEU A 72 -4.06 2.35 -1.61
CA LEU A 72 -3.02 3.08 -2.32
C LEU A 72 -2.31 2.19 -3.34
N THR A 73 -1.92 0.96 -2.97
CA THR A 73 -1.25 0.04 -3.90
C THR A 73 -2.11 -0.27 -5.13
N ASP A 74 -3.42 -0.42 -4.95
CA ASP A 74 -4.36 -0.64 -6.05
C ASP A 74 -4.45 0.59 -6.96
N GLY A 75 -4.46 1.79 -6.38
CA GLY A 75 -4.56 3.05 -7.12
C GLY A 75 -3.32 3.41 -7.94
N ILE A 76 -2.12 3.06 -7.46
CA ILE A 76 -0.86 3.43 -8.11
C ILE A 76 -0.31 2.35 -9.06
N LYS A 77 -0.72 1.09 -8.93
CA LYS A 77 -0.26 0.03 -9.82
C LYS A 77 -0.66 0.33 -11.27
N GLY A 78 0.31 0.28 -12.18
CA GLY A 78 0.14 0.62 -13.59
C GLY A 78 0.08 2.12 -13.90
N LYS A 79 0.26 3.00 -12.90
CA LYS A 79 0.36 4.45 -13.11
C LYS A 79 1.79 4.85 -13.45
N ARG A 80 1.94 5.99 -14.14
CA ARG A 80 3.25 6.61 -14.43
C ARG A 80 3.66 7.52 -13.26
N LEU A 81 4.97 7.60 -13.00
CA LEU A 81 5.57 8.60 -12.14
C LEU A 81 5.55 9.95 -12.87
N GLU A 82 4.91 10.96 -12.28
CA GLU A 82 4.86 12.34 -12.81
C GLU A 82 5.95 13.22 -12.19
#